data_AF-A0A424Q4S8-F1
#
_entry.id   AF-A0A424Q4S8-F1
#
_cell.length_a   1.000
_cell.length_b   1.000
_cell.length_c   1.000
_cell.angle_alpha   90.00
_cell.angle_beta   90.00
_cell.angle_gamma   90.00
#
_symmetry.space_group_name_H-M   'P 1'
#
loop_
_entity.id
_entity.type
_entity.pdbx_description
1 polymer ?
#
loop_
_entity_poly.entity_id
_entity_poly.type
_entity_poly.pdbx_seq_one_letter_code
_entity_poly.pdbx_strand_id
1 'polypeptide(L)'
;MVDNPPNIIDISLPEEIIMEESTYLSANITDLELEKQILIYRDTNIDDGSLYDIDEYIDPGLIVKWDIDLEFDEDRNGDPEDDYIIPSSDLFYRIETTWNNSGKYQIGLLACDGLGMCAYATEEVDVAPKPDDPPSLSDFEVEDWMNWIKEAGSSLATFIALIAVALILGWLVMRESSDVEDEAKQAAETYADVEHVEVQGGLLGMDQHTPPPAPAILSKDERRSEESGYIRPLRRRI
;
A
#
# COMPACT_ATOMS: atom_id res chain seq x y z
N MET A 1 9.60 -43.66 -41.50
CA MET A 1 8.91 -42.37 -41.34
C MET A 1 9.93 -41.29 -41.64
N VAL A 2 9.55 -40.19 -42.28
CA VAL A 2 10.47 -39.06 -42.48
C VAL A 2 10.28 -38.15 -41.29
N ASP A 3 11.39 -37.83 -40.64
CA ASP A 3 11.47 -36.93 -39.50
C ASP A 3 11.02 -35.51 -39.89
N ASN A 4 10.35 -34.79 -38.98
CA ASN A 4 9.88 -33.43 -39.21
C ASN A 4 10.30 -32.54 -38.04
N PRO A 5 10.68 -31.28 -38.28
CA PRO A 5 11.00 -30.38 -37.18
C PRO A 5 9.77 -30.16 -36.29
N PRO A 6 9.99 -29.83 -35.01
CA PRO A 6 8.92 -29.43 -34.10
C PRO A 6 8.11 -28.25 -34.66
N ASN A 7 6.84 -28.18 -34.30
CA ASN A 7 5.95 -27.10 -34.70
C ASN A 7 5.63 -26.18 -33.53
N ILE A 8 6.04 -24.91 -33.63
CA ILE A 8 5.73 -23.87 -32.65
C ILE A 8 4.34 -23.32 -33.02
N ILE A 9 3.31 -23.65 -32.22
CA ILE A 9 1.93 -23.26 -32.51
C ILE A 9 1.67 -21.82 -32.07
N ASP A 10 2.07 -21.50 -30.85
CA ASP A 10 1.75 -20.23 -30.20
C ASP A 10 2.77 -19.88 -29.12
N ILE A 11 3.03 -18.59 -28.96
CA ILE A 11 3.82 -18.05 -27.87
C ILE A 11 2.87 -17.22 -27.00
N SER A 12 2.74 -17.62 -25.74
CA SER A 12 1.85 -16.96 -24.78
C SER A 12 2.63 -15.88 -24.03
N LEU A 13 2.32 -14.64 -24.41
CA LEU A 13 2.78 -13.41 -23.76
C LEU A 13 1.65 -12.81 -22.91
N PRO A 14 1.96 -12.15 -21.78
CA PRO A 14 0.99 -11.33 -21.07
C PRO A 14 0.61 -10.09 -21.90
N GLU A 15 -0.58 -9.54 -21.67
CA GLU A 15 -1.12 -8.38 -22.41
C GLU A 15 -0.31 -7.09 -22.17
N GLU A 16 0.25 -6.95 -20.96
CA GLU A 16 1.08 -5.82 -20.57
C GLU A 16 2.33 -6.35 -19.85
N ILE A 17 3.49 -5.85 -20.26
CA ILE A 17 4.80 -6.16 -19.68
C ILE A 17 5.37 -4.85 -19.16
N ILE A 18 5.68 -4.81 -17.87
CA ILE A 18 6.18 -3.60 -17.20
C ILE A 18 7.68 -3.79 -16.93
N MET A 19 8.46 -2.73 -17.15
CA MET A 19 9.88 -2.72 -16.81
C MET A 19 10.13 -3.06 -15.32
N GLU A 20 11.24 -3.73 -15.04
CA GLU A 20 11.66 -4.21 -13.71
C GLU A 20 10.68 -5.19 -13.02
N GLU A 21 9.60 -5.61 -13.69
CA GLU A 21 8.67 -6.61 -13.19
C GLU A 21 8.96 -7.99 -13.82
N SER A 22 8.83 -9.04 -13.01
CA SER A 22 9.00 -10.43 -13.46
C SER A 22 7.81 -10.87 -14.29
N THR A 23 8.05 -11.27 -15.53
CA THR A 23 7.01 -11.81 -16.41
C THR A 23 7.31 -13.25 -16.79
N TYR A 24 6.25 -14.02 -17.00
CA TYR A 24 6.34 -15.41 -17.43
C TYR A 24 6.04 -15.51 -18.92
N LEU A 25 6.96 -16.09 -19.68
CA LEU A 25 6.76 -16.42 -21.09
C LEU A 25 6.63 -17.93 -21.22
N SER A 26 5.69 -18.39 -22.04
CA SER A 26 5.51 -19.82 -22.30
C SER A 26 5.18 -20.05 -23.77
N ALA A 27 5.51 -21.24 -24.28
CA ALA A 27 5.24 -21.60 -25.67
C ALA A 27 4.50 -22.93 -25.74
N ASN A 28 3.60 -23.02 -26.71
CA ASN A 28 2.93 -24.25 -27.09
C ASN A 28 3.62 -24.83 -28.33
N ILE A 29 4.37 -25.91 -28.11
CA ILE A 29 5.16 -26.58 -29.14
C ILE A 29 4.68 -28.01 -29.23
N THR A 30 4.42 -28.47 -30.45
CA THR A 30 4.06 -29.86 -30.71
C THR A 30 5.08 -30.52 -31.61
N ASP A 31 5.21 -31.83 -31.45
CA ASP A 31 6.12 -32.65 -32.23
C ASP A 31 5.45 -34.00 -32.51
N LEU A 32 5.56 -34.47 -33.76
CA LEU A 32 4.79 -35.62 -34.22
C LEU A 32 5.30 -36.92 -33.59
N GLU A 33 6.61 -37.02 -33.38
CA GLU A 33 7.31 -38.13 -32.79
C GLU A 33 6.95 -38.24 -31.30
N LEU A 34 6.96 -37.11 -30.59
CA LEU A 34 6.55 -37.01 -29.19
C LEU A 34 5.05 -37.33 -29.00
N GLU A 35 4.17 -36.76 -29.83
CA GLU A 35 2.72 -36.99 -29.77
C GLU A 35 2.36 -38.47 -30.00
N LYS A 36 3.05 -39.13 -30.93
CA LYS A 36 2.83 -40.55 -31.25
C LYS A 36 3.62 -41.49 -30.35
N GLN A 37 4.41 -40.98 -29.41
CA GLN A 37 5.28 -41.74 -28.52
C GLN A 37 6.18 -42.73 -29.29
N ILE A 38 6.76 -42.24 -30.38
CA ILE A 38 7.60 -43.07 -31.26
C ILE A 38 8.95 -43.28 -30.57
N LEU A 39 9.33 -44.54 -30.41
CA LEU A 39 10.66 -44.89 -29.92
C LEU A 39 11.64 -44.84 -31.09
N ILE A 40 12.64 -43.97 -30.95
CA ILE A 40 13.65 -43.72 -31.98
C ILE A 40 14.95 -44.40 -31.56
N TYR A 41 15.53 -45.15 -32.49
CA TYR A 41 16.82 -45.80 -32.31
C TYR A 41 17.74 -45.47 -33.47
N ARG A 42 18.99 -45.16 -33.16
CA ARG A 42 20.05 -44.94 -34.15
C ARG A 42 20.96 -46.16 -34.20
N ASP A 43 21.07 -46.74 -35.38
CA ASP A 43 22.07 -47.75 -35.71
C ASP A 43 23.45 -47.07 -35.77
N THR A 44 24.38 -47.58 -34.97
CA THR A 44 25.76 -47.08 -34.84
C THR A 44 26.77 -48.03 -35.47
N ASN A 45 26.35 -49.23 -35.88
CA ASN A 45 27.20 -50.36 -36.28
C ASN A 45 26.82 -50.98 -37.65
N ILE A 46 26.20 -50.19 -38.55
CA ILE A 46 25.78 -50.45 -39.95
C ILE A 46 26.50 -51.60 -40.72
N ASP A 47 27.79 -51.84 -40.49
CA ASP A 47 28.60 -52.84 -41.18
C ASP A 47 28.54 -54.26 -40.56
N ASP A 48 27.82 -54.47 -39.46
CA ASP A 48 27.75 -55.78 -38.78
C ASP A 48 26.79 -56.79 -39.44
N GLY A 49 26.03 -56.32 -40.44
CA GLY A 49 25.10 -57.13 -41.24
C GLY A 49 23.75 -57.42 -40.56
N SER A 50 23.49 -56.84 -39.39
CA SER A 50 22.17 -56.80 -38.79
C SER A 50 21.32 -55.68 -39.41
N LEU A 51 20.00 -55.85 -39.40
CA LEU A 51 19.03 -54.87 -39.92
C LEU A 51 17.96 -54.49 -38.89
N TYR A 52 18.03 -55.09 -37.69
CA TYR A 52 16.94 -55.04 -36.70
C TYR A 52 17.44 -54.95 -35.25
N ASP A 53 18.75 -54.83 -35.05
CA ASP A 53 19.31 -54.58 -33.73
C ASP A 53 19.00 -53.15 -33.30
N ILE A 54 18.97 -53.01 -31.98
CA ILE A 54 18.66 -51.77 -31.30
C ILE A 54 19.94 -51.37 -30.59
N ASP A 55 20.55 -50.30 -31.09
CA ASP A 55 21.81 -49.76 -30.58
C ASP A 55 21.55 -48.63 -29.58
N GLU A 56 21.42 -47.41 -30.09
CA GLU A 56 21.33 -46.20 -29.29
C GLU A 56 19.88 -45.69 -29.28
N TYR A 57 19.31 -45.57 -28.08
CA TYR A 57 18.02 -44.90 -27.89
C TYR A 57 18.20 -43.38 -27.95
N ILE A 58 17.37 -42.73 -28.77
CA ILE A 58 17.29 -41.27 -28.84
C ILE A 58 16.03 -40.85 -28.10
N ASP A 59 16.19 -39.96 -27.12
CA ASP A 59 15.07 -39.41 -26.38
C ASP A 59 14.28 -38.45 -27.29
N PRO A 60 12.97 -38.66 -27.52
CA PRO A 60 12.14 -37.76 -28.33
C PRO A 60 11.77 -36.47 -27.58
N GLY A 61 12.37 -36.21 -26.42
CA GLY A 61 12.18 -34.98 -25.65
C GLY A 61 12.56 -33.74 -26.48
N LEU A 62 11.79 -32.67 -26.27
CA LEU A 62 12.06 -31.39 -26.92
C LEU A 62 13.03 -30.55 -26.09
N ILE A 63 14.03 -29.99 -26.76
CA ILE A 63 14.96 -29.03 -26.19
C ILE A 63 14.50 -27.65 -26.65
N VAL A 64 13.99 -26.86 -25.69
CA VAL A 64 13.49 -25.51 -25.96
C VAL A 64 14.45 -24.48 -25.38
N LYS A 65 14.71 -23.43 -26.15
CA LYS A 65 15.64 -22.36 -25.83
C LYS A 65 15.00 -21.02 -26.16
N TRP A 66 15.02 -20.10 -25.22
CA TRP A 66 14.48 -18.76 -25.35
C TRP A 66 15.59 -17.74 -25.47
N ASP A 67 15.39 -16.72 -26.29
CA ASP A 67 16.19 -15.52 -26.33
C ASP A 67 15.27 -14.32 -26.06
N ILE A 68 15.64 -13.47 -25.11
CA ILE A 68 14.80 -12.36 -24.64
C ILE A 68 15.06 -11.07 -25.43
N ASP A 69 16.22 -10.94 -26.07
CA ASP A 69 16.58 -9.74 -26.81
C ASP A 69 17.59 -10.06 -27.91
N LEU A 70 17.07 -10.34 -29.11
CA LEU A 70 17.85 -10.66 -30.31
C LEU A 70 18.77 -9.51 -30.79
N GLU A 71 18.67 -8.32 -30.19
CA GLU A 71 19.53 -7.18 -30.51
C GLU A 71 20.68 -6.99 -29.50
N PHE A 72 20.66 -7.70 -28.37
CA PHE A 72 21.59 -7.52 -27.27
C PHE A 72 22.41 -8.77 -26.98
N ASP A 73 23.69 -8.71 -27.37
CA ASP A 73 24.71 -9.72 -27.07
C ASP A 73 25.14 -9.66 -25.58
N GLU A 74 24.56 -10.55 -24.77
CA GLU A 74 24.79 -10.64 -23.32
C GLU A 74 26.18 -11.21 -23.00
N ASP A 75 26.58 -12.28 -23.69
CA ASP A 75 27.85 -12.98 -23.43
C ASP A 75 29.08 -12.35 -24.12
N ARG A 76 28.84 -11.42 -25.06
CA ARG A 76 29.81 -10.66 -25.86
C ARG A 76 30.63 -11.50 -26.81
N ASN A 77 30.06 -12.58 -27.33
CA ASN A 77 30.71 -13.45 -28.30
C ASN A 77 30.66 -12.88 -29.74
N GLY A 78 29.87 -11.83 -29.98
CA GLY A 78 29.70 -11.17 -31.27
C GLY A 78 28.46 -11.59 -32.06
N ASP A 79 27.61 -12.44 -31.51
CA ASP A 79 26.32 -12.87 -32.06
C ASP A 79 25.20 -12.61 -31.02
N PRO A 80 24.30 -11.65 -31.25
CA PRO A 80 23.23 -11.35 -30.28
C PRO A 80 22.06 -12.33 -30.34
N GLU A 81 22.05 -13.30 -31.27
CA GLU A 81 20.92 -14.24 -31.46
C GLU A 81 21.15 -15.61 -30.79
N ASP A 82 22.22 -15.76 -29.99
CA ASP A 82 22.60 -17.02 -29.33
C ASP A 82 22.62 -16.99 -27.80
N ASP A 83 22.02 -15.97 -27.20
CA ASP A 83 21.89 -15.78 -25.75
C ASP A 83 20.72 -16.60 -25.16
N TYR A 84 20.80 -17.92 -25.32
CA TYR A 84 19.72 -18.83 -24.98
C TYR A 84 19.55 -19.11 -23.47
N ILE A 85 18.31 -19.01 -23.03
CA ILE A 85 17.83 -19.42 -21.71
C ILE A 85 17.01 -20.70 -21.83
N ILE A 86 17.41 -21.70 -21.05
CA ILE A 86 16.75 -23.01 -21.02
C ILE A 86 15.67 -23.00 -19.92
N PRO A 87 14.42 -23.35 -20.23
CA PRO A 87 13.35 -23.41 -19.23
C PRO A 87 13.65 -24.46 -18.17
N SER A 88 13.37 -24.12 -16.91
CA SER A 88 13.62 -25.00 -15.76
C SER A 88 12.54 -26.07 -15.54
N SER A 89 11.42 -25.98 -16.26
CA SER A 89 10.25 -26.85 -16.12
C SER A 89 9.67 -27.27 -17.46
N ASP A 90 9.52 -28.58 -17.64
CA ASP A 90 9.07 -29.22 -18.89
C ASP A 90 7.57 -29.05 -19.17
N LEU A 91 6.78 -28.60 -18.19
CA LEU A 91 5.31 -28.67 -18.32
C LEU A 91 4.74 -27.67 -19.32
N PHE A 92 5.43 -26.57 -19.64
CA PHE A 92 4.99 -25.53 -20.59
C PHE A 92 6.15 -24.74 -21.24
N TYR A 93 7.36 -25.30 -21.24
CA TYR A 93 8.57 -24.63 -21.74
C TYR A 93 8.68 -23.16 -21.28
N ARG A 94 8.39 -22.94 -20.00
CA ARG A 94 8.16 -21.60 -19.43
C ARG A 94 9.44 -21.03 -18.84
N ILE A 95 9.69 -19.75 -19.11
CA ILE A 95 10.76 -18.97 -18.49
C ILE A 95 10.20 -17.80 -17.68
N GLU A 96 11.00 -17.31 -16.74
CA GLU A 96 10.77 -16.09 -15.99
C GLU A 96 11.84 -15.08 -16.40
N THR A 97 11.42 -13.88 -16.78
CA THR A 97 12.31 -12.83 -17.30
C THR A 97 11.91 -11.45 -16.80
N THR A 98 12.83 -10.48 -16.90
CA THR A 98 12.67 -9.08 -16.52
C THR A 98 13.40 -8.18 -17.50
N TRP A 99 12.78 -7.07 -17.93
CA TRP A 99 13.43 -6.06 -18.77
C TRP A 99 13.80 -4.81 -17.97
N ASN A 100 15.00 -4.27 -18.21
CA ASN A 100 15.50 -3.10 -17.48
C ASN A 100 15.06 -1.76 -18.08
N ASN A 101 14.76 -1.72 -19.39
CA ASN A 101 14.35 -0.50 -20.08
C ASN A 101 12.98 -0.72 -20.76
N SER A 102 12.19 0.35 -20.88
CA SER A 102 10.99 0.34 -21.69
C SER A 102 11.35 0.43 -23.17
N GLY A 103 10.64 -0.30 -24.02
CA GLY A 103 10.89 -0.30 -25.46
C GLY A 103 10.36 -1.54 -26.13
N LYS A 104 10.64 -1.62 -27.44
CA LYS A 104 10.30 -2.79 -28.25
C LYS A 104 11.49 -3.74 -28.28
N TYR A 105 11.22 -5.01 -28.01
CA TYR A 105 12.19 -6.09 -28.00
C TYR A 105 11.74 -7.17 -28.98
N GLN A 106 12.68 -7.85 -29.61
CA GLN A 106 12.39 -9.03 -30.42
C GLN A 106 12.87 -10.25 -29.65
N ILE A 107 11.95 -11.15 -29.32
CA ILE A 107 12.27 -12.40 -28.64
C ILE A 107 12.38 -13.54 -29.66
N GLY A 108 13.28 -14.47 -29.39
CA GLY A 108 13.50 -15.68 -30.19
C GLY A 108 13.15 -16.94 -29.41
N LEU A 109 12.58 -17.92 -30.11
CA LEU A 109 12.29 -19.24 -29.57
C LEU A 109 12.84 -20.29 -30.51
N LEU A 110 13.79 -21.10 -30.03
CA LEU A 110 14.35 -22.24 -30.74
C LEU A 110 13.87 -23.53 -30.07
N ALA A 111 13.17 -24.37 -30.82
CA ALA A 111 12.72 -25.69 -30.38
C ALA A 111 13.38 -26.77 -31.25
N CYS A 112 14.15 -27.65 -30.62
CA CYS A 112 14.82 -28.76 -31.30
C CYS A 112 14.32 -30.10 -30.77
N ASP A 113 14.25 -31.10 -31.64
CA ASP A 113 14.02 -32.48 -31.26
C ASP A 113 15.32 -33.22 -30.89
N GLY A 114 15.20 -34.48 -30.46
CA GLY A 114 16.33 -35.35 -30.17
C GLY A 114 17.12 -35.81 -31.40
N LEU A 115 16.59 -35.61 -32.62
CA LEU A 115 17.24 -35.96 -33.89
C LEU A 115 18.08 -34.81 -34.48
N GLY A 116 17.97 -33.62 -33.91
CA GLY A 116 18.70 -32.42 -34.30
C GLY A 116 17.97 -31.55 -35.32
N MET A 117 16.68 -31.77 -35.56
CA MET A 117 15.83 -30.88 -36.34
C MET A 117 15.28 -29.79 -35.42
N CYS A 118 15.42 -28.54 -35.87
CA CYS A 118 15.01 -27.38 -35.08
C CYS A 118 14.03 -26.51 -35.86
N ALA A 119 13.09 -25.90 -35.13
CA ALA A 119 12.24 -24.82 -35.57
C ALA A 119 12.53 -23.56 -34.77
N TYR A 120 12.43 -22.42 -35.45
CA TYR A 120 12.69 -21.11 -34.86
C TYR A 120 11.49 -20.19 -35.08
N ALA A 121 11.10 -19.45 -34.05
CA ALA A 121 10.04 -18.45 -34.10
C ALA A 121 10.51 -17.15 -33.43
N THR A 122 10.04 -16.03 -33.94
CA THR A 122 10.34 -14.69 -33.43
C THR A 122 9.06 -13.94 -33.14
N GLU A 123 9.03 -13.18 -32.07
CA GLU A 123 7.90 -12.31 -31.72
C GLU A 123 8.37 -10.94 -31.24
N GLU A 124 7.60 -9.89 -31.54
CA GLU A 124 7.88 -8.54 -31.05
C GLU A 124 7.10 -8.30 -29.75
N VAL A 125 7.80 -7.81 -28.73
CA VAL A 125 7.28 -7.53 -27.41
C VAL A 125 7.44 -6.04 -27.11
N ASP A 126 6.39 -5.40 -26.57
CA ASP A 126 6.42 -4.00 -26.14
C ASP A 126 6.44 -3.93 -24.61
N VAL A 127 7.54 -3.41 -24.06
CA VAL A 127 7.76 -3.25 -22.62
C VAL A 127 7.37 -1.83 -22.22
N ALA A 128 6.29 -1.73 -21.46
CA ALA A 128 5.79 -0.49 -20.93
C ALA A 128 6.70 0.06 -19.82
N PRO A 129 6.83 1.40 -19.72
CA PRO A 129 7.47 2.01 -18.57
C PRO A 129 6.64 1.75 -17.30
N LYS A 130 7.30 1.78 -16.16
CA LYS A 130 6.61 1.65 -14.87
C LYS A 130 5.58 2.77 -14.73
N PRO A 131 4.32 2.47 -14.35
CA PRO A 131 3.35 3.51 -14.09
C PRO A 131 3.86 4.41 -12.97
N ASP A 132 3.73 5.73 -13.16
CA ASP A 132 4.06 6.70 -12.11
C ASP A 132 3.22 6.41 -10.86
N ASP A 133 3.83 6.62 -9.68
CA ASP A 133 3.11 6.49 -8.42
C ASP A 133 1.88 7.42 -8.45
N PRO A 134 0.72 6.98 -7.91
CA PRO A 134 -0.48 7.79 -7.93
C PRO A 134 -0.21 9.13 -7.25
N PRO A 135 -0.64 10.26 -7.86
CA PRO A 135 -0.34 11.57 -7.33
C PRO A 135 -0.86 11.68 -5.90
N SER A 136 0.04 12.06 -5.00
CA SER A 136 -0.28 12.26 -3.60
C SER A 136 -0.83 13.67 -3.40
N LEU A 137 -1.60 13.89 -2.32
CA LEU A 137 -2.13 15.23 -2.00
C LEU A 137 -1.03 16.28 -1.76
N SER A 138 0.22 15.85 -1.52
CA SER A 138 1.39 16.72 -1.39
C SER A 138 1.97 17.20 -2.72
N ASP A 139 1.60 16.59 -3.85
CA ASP A 139 2.14 16.92 -5.17
C ASP A 139 1.40 18.08 -5.84
N PHE A 140 0.31 18.57 -5.24
CA PHE A 140 -0.43 19.72 -5.74
C PHE A 140 0.18 21.03 -5.26
N GLU A 141 0.69 21.84 -6.18
CA GLU A 141 1.16 23.18 -5.86
C GLU A 141 0.00 24.18 -5.72
N VAL A 142 0.27 25.30 -5.04
CA VAL A 142 -0.70 26.41 -4.92
C VAL A 142 -1.03 26.99 -6.30
N GLU A 143 -0.11 26.88 -7.26
CA GLU A 143 -0.30 27.30 -8.65
C GLU A 143 -1.28 26.39 -9.40
N ASP A 144 -1.24 25.08 -9.18
CA ASP A 144 -2.22 24.13 -9.73
C ASP A 144 -3.61 24.40 -9.17
N TRP A 145 -3.71 24.74 -7.89
CA TRP A 145 -4.96 25.19 -7.28
C TRP A 145 -5.48 26.48 -7.92
N MET A 146 -4.61 27.46 -8.18
CA MET A 146 -5.01 28.69 -8.86
C MET A 146 -5.43 28.45 -10.31
N ASN A 147 -4.79 27.52 -11.00
CA ASN A 147 -5.14 27.15 -12.38
C ASN A 147 -6.45 26.38 -12.42
N TRP A 148 -6.66 25.42 -11.51
CA TRP A 148 -7.94 24.74 -11.33
C TRP A 148 -9.07 25.72 -11.00
N ILE A 149 -8.86 26.69 -10.11
CA ILE A 149 -9.85 27.73 -9.79
C ILE A 149 -10.20 28.57 -11.02
N LYS A 150 -9.23 28.85 -11.88
CA LYS A 150 -9.43 29.61 -13.13
C LYS A 150 -10.18 28.79 -14.19
N GLU A 151 -9.86 27.51 -14.33
CA GLU A 151 -10.51 26.59 -15.29
C GLU A 151 -11.92 26.18 -14.87
N ALA A 152 -12.15 26.02 -13.56
CA ALA A 152 -13.46 25.66 -13.02
C ALA A 152 -14.53 26.74 -13.24
N GLY A 153 -14.14 27.95 -13.70
CA GLY A 153 -15.06 28.93 -14.28
C GLY A 153 -16.23 29.36 -13.38
N SER A 154 -17.32 29.83 -13.99
CA SER A 154 -18.44 30.47 -13.26
C SER A 154 -19.18 29.55 -12.29
N SER A 155 -19.07 28.23 -12.44
CA SER A 155 -19.70 27.27 -11.54
C SER A 155 -19.02 27.27 -10.17
N LEU A 156 -17.70 27.41 -10.09
CA LEU A 156 -16.97 27.52 -8.83
C LEU A 156 -17.35 28.80 -8.07
N ALA A 157 -17.53 29.93 -8.77
CA ALA A 157 -18.00 31.16 -8.14
C ALA A 157 -19.40 31.00 -7.51
N THR A 158 -20.30 30.25 -8.17
CA THR A 158 -21.61 29.94 -7.59
C THR A 158 -21.51 29.00 -6.38
N PHE A 159 -20.64 28.00 -6.42
CA PHE A 159 -20.41 27.11 -5.27
C PHE A 159 -19.82 27.86 -4.07
N ILE A 160 -18.81 28.71 -4.29
CA ILE A 160 -18.24 29.54 -3.22
C ILE A 160 -19.28 30.51 -2.67
N ALA A 161 -20.10 31.12 -3.53
CA ALA A 161 -21.18 31.99 -3.09
C ALA A 161 -22.22 31.25 -2.24
N LEU A 162 -22.59 30.02 -2.61
CA LEU A 162 -23.51 29.18 -1.83
C LEU A 162 -22.91 28.80 -0.47
N ILE A 163 -21.63 28.45 -0.41
CA ILE A 163 -20.92 28.15 0.84
C ILE A 163 -20.88 29.40 1.73
N ALA A 164 -20.57 30.57 1.16
CA ALA A 164 -20.55 31.82 1.91
C ALA A 164 -21.94 32.19 2.45
N VAL A 165 -23.00 32.03 1.66
CA VAL A 165 -24.38 32.23 2.10
C VAL A 165 -24.75 31.26 3.23
N ALA A 166 -24.38 29.98 3.12
CA ALA A 166 -24.64 29.00 4.17
C ALA A 166 -23.89 29.32 5.47
N LEU A 167 -22.63 29.79 5.39
CA LEU A 167 -21.86 30.22 6.56
C LEU A 167 -22.44 31.48 7.20
N ILE A 168 -22.87 32.46 6.40
CA ILE A 168 -23.52 33.68 6.91
C ILE A 168 -24.84 33.33 7.59
N LEU A 169 -25.67 32.47 6.98
CA LEU A 169 -26.92 32.00 7.56
C LEU A 169 -26.68 31.19 8.84
N GLY A 170 -25.71 30.27 8.84
CA GLY A 170 -25.32 29.52 10.03
C GLY A 170 -24.85 30.43 11.16
N TRP A 171 -24.07 31.46 10.85
CA TRP A 171 -23.66 32.48 11.81
C TRP A 171 -24.84 33.33 12.31
N LEU A 172 -25.80 33.67 11.44
CA LEU A 172 -26.98 34.46 11.81
C LEU A 172 -27.92 33.68 12.72
N VAL A 173 -28.14 32.38 12.45
CA VAL A 173 -28.91 31.48 13.31
C VAL A 173 -28.26 31.32 14.68
N MET A 174 -26.92 31.23 14.76
CA MET A 174 -26.22 31.19 16.05
C MET A 174 -26.17 32.54 16.78
N ARG A 175 -26.49 33.65 16.09
CA ARG A 175 -26.54 35.00 16.68
C ARG A 175 -27.91 35.33 17.29
N GLU A 176 -28.96 34.61 16.94
CA GLU A 176 -30.21 34.69 17.70
C GLU A 176 -29.94 34.16 19.13
N SER A 177 -30.34 34.93 20.15
CA SER A 177 -30.19 34.52 21.54
C SER A 177 -30.89 33.18 21.70
N SER A 178 -30.14 32.16 22.10
CA SER A 178 -30.76 30.89 22.47
C SER A 178 -31.73 31.14 23.63
N ASP A 179 -32.81 30.37 23.75
CA ASP A 179 -33.78 30.48 24.85
C ASP A 179 -33.09 30.52 26.24
N VAL A 180 -31.91 29.90 26.35
CA VAL A 180 -31.06 29.87 27.54
C VAL A 180 -30.46 31.25 27.89
N GLU A 181 -30.13 32.08 26.90
CA GLU A 181 -29.65 33.45 27.13
C GLU A 181 -30.77 34.40 27.52
N ASP A 182 -31.98 34.23 26.95
CA ASP A 182 -33.15 35.02 27.31
C ASP A 182 -33.68 34.67 28.71
N GLU A 183 -33.64 33.39 29.09
CA GLU A 183 -33.94 32.93 30.46
C GLU A 183 -32.88 33.44 31.46
N ALA A 184 -31.60 33.45 31.08
CA ALA A 184 -30.53 34.02 31.91
C ALA A 184 -30.68 35.54 32.08
N LYS A 185 -31.16 36.25 31.06
CA LYS A 185 -31.43 37.69 31.13
C LYS A 185 -32.63 38.00 32.02
N GLN A 186 -33.72 37.24 31.93
CA GLN A 186 -34.85 37.36 32.86
C GLN A 186 -34.48 37.00 34.31
N ALA A 187 -33.63 36.00 34.50
CA ALA A 187 -33.10 35.64 35.81
C ALA A 187 -32.21 36.77 36.38
N ALA A 188 -31.39 37.43 35.56
CA ALA A 188 -30.60 38.57 36.00
C ALA A 188 -31.47 39.79 36.35
N GLU A 189 -32.53 40.06 35.56
CA GLU A 189 -33.47 41.16 35.81
C GLU A 189 -34.30 40.94 37.09
N THR A 190 -34.62 39.70 37.47
CA THR A 190 -35.37 39.39 38.71
C THR A 190 -34.59 39.61 40.00
N TYR A 191 -33.26 39.65 39.95
CA TYR A 191 -32.41 39.99 41.10
C TYR A 191 -31.93 41.44 41.11
N ALA A 192 -32.18 42.22 40.05
CA ALA A 192 -31.72 43.60 39.93
C ALA A 192 -32.50 44.58 40.84
N ASP A 193 -33.74 44.26 41.21
CA ASP A 193 -34.64 45.13 41.99
C ASP A 193 -34.68 44.76 43.50
N VAL A 194 -33.72 43.97 43.99
CA VAL A 194 -33.61 43.61 45.41
C VAL A 194 -32.65 44.56 46.11
N GLU A 195 -33.13 45.73 46.51
CA GLU A 195 -32.32 46.79 47.15
C GLU A 195 -31.91 46.48 48.62
N HIS A 196 -32.49 45.44 49.26
CA HIS A 196 -32.06 44.98 50.58
C HIS A 196 -32.37 43.49 50.82
N VAL A 197 -31.34 42.67 50.98
CA VAL A 197 -31.46 41.36 51.64
C VAL A 197 -31.08 41.56 53.09
N GLU A 198 -32.07 41.81 53.95
CA GLU A 198 -31.87 41.69 55.38
C GLU A 198 -31.56 40.22 55.68
N VAL A 199 -30.27 39.90 55.80
CA VAL A 199 -29.78 38.61 56.31
C VAL A 199 -30.09 38.57 57.81
N GLN A 200 -31.37 38.45 58.14
CA GLN A 200 -31.80 37.99 59.44
C GLN A 200 -31.37 36.52 59.51
N GLY A 201 -30.17 36.32 60.06
CA GLY A 201 -29.47 35.05 60.10
C GLY A 201 -30.38 33.89 60.52
N GLY A 202 -30.59 32.96 59.60
CA GLY A 202 -31.39 31.77 59.83
C GLY A 202 -31.65 31.06 58.51
N LEU A 203 -30.75 30.15 58.14
CA LEU A 203 -31.09 29.12 57.15
C LEU A 203 -32.29 28.37 57.73
N LEU A 204 -33.43 28.48 57.05
CA LEU A 204 -34.70 27.90 57.48
C LEU A 204 -34.55 26.37 57.57
N GLY A 205 -34.33 25.83 58.79
CA GLY A 205 -34.33 24.39 59.04
C GLY A 205 -33.11 23.77 59.73
N MET A 206 -32.17 24.54 60.28
CA MET A 206 -31.02 23.96 61.00
C MET A 206 -30.87 24.52 62.43
N ASP A 207 -30.76 23.59 63.38
CA ASP A 207 -30.74 23.73 64.84
C ASP A 207 -30.03 24.97 65.39
N GLN A 208 -30.79 25.88 66.02
CA GLN A 208 -30.29 27.07 66.70
C GLN A 208 -29.66 26.70 68.06
N HIS A 209 -28.46 26.14 68.02
CA HIS A 209 -27.60 26.04 69.20
C HIS A 209 -26.53 27.12 69.14
N THR A 210 -26.43 27.93 70.19
CA THR A 210 -25.32 28.87 70.33
C THR A 210 -24.03 28.07 70.54
N PRO A 211 -22.95 28.40 69.81
CA PRO A 211 -21.69 27.69 69.97
C PRO A 211 -21.23 27.81 71.42
N PRO A 212 -20.69 26.73 72.03
CA PRO A 212 -20.18 26.79 73.39
C PRO A 212 -19.08 27.86 73.50
N PRO A 213 -18.96 28.54 74.65
CA PRO A 213 -18.01 29.63 74.82
C PRO A 213 -16.58 29.16 74.55
N ALA A 214 -15.82 30.00 73.84
CA ALA A 214 -14.46 29.68 73.42
C ALA A 214 -13.57 29.28 74.62
N PRO A 215 -12.69 28.27 74.47
CA PRO A 215 -11.85 27.80 75.57
C PRO A 215 -10.93 28.92 76.07
N ALA A 216 -10.79 29.04 77.40
CA ALA A 216 -9.99 30.07 78.04
C ALA A 216 -8.50 29.90 77.69
N ILE A 217 -7.90 30.93 77.08
CA ILE A 217 -6.47 30.96 76.79
C ILE A 217 -5.74 31.35 78.07
N LEU A 218 -5.00 30.40 78.67
CA LEU A 218 -4.21 30.64 79.89
C LEU A 218 -3.18 31.76 79.67
N SER A 219 -3.14 32.69 80.63
CA SER A 219 -2.18 33.78 80.68
C SER A 219 -0.75 33.27 80.93
N LYS A 220 0.27 34.12 80.73
CA LYS A 220 1.68 33.71 80.86
C LYS A 220 2.04 33.21 82.26
N ASP A 221 1.40 33.73 83.29
CA ASP A 221 1.67 33.37 84.68
C ASP A 221 0.97 32.06 85.05
N GLU A 222 -0.25 31.84 84.57
CA GLU A 222 -0.98 30.58 84.74
C GLU A 222 -0.27 29.41 84.06
N ARG A 223 0.35 29.63 82.88
CA ARG A 223 1.20 28.62 82.20
C ARG A 223 2.43 28.19 83.00
N ARG A 224 2.78 28.89 84.09
CA ARG A 224 3.87 28.51 84.99
C ARG A 224 3.40 27.81 86.26
N SER A 225 2.10 27.81 86.55
CA SER A 225 1.52 27.09 87.68
C SER A 225 1.38 25.60 87.37
N GLU A 226 1.85 24.73 88.27
CA GLU A 226 1.73 23.27 88.13
C GLU A 226 0.27 22.78 88.12
N GLU A 227 -0.65 23.55 88.72
CA GLU A 227 -2.09 23.23 88.75
C GLU A 227 -2.79 23.45 87.40
N SER A 228 -2.22 24.29 86.52
CA SER A 228 -2.84 24.67 85.24
C SER A 228 -2.86 23.55 84.19
N GLY A 229 -2.23 22.40 84.47
CA GLY A 229 -2.12 21.26 83.54
C GLY A 229 -1.35 21.57 82.26
N TYR A 230 -0.76 22.76 82.12
CA TYR A 230 -0.06 23.17 80.91
C TYR A 230 1.34 22.54 80.84
N ILE A 231 1.53 21.61 79.91
CA ILE A 231 2.82 20.96 79.66
C ILE A 231 3.58 21.75 78.58
N ARG A 232 4.72 22.36 78.96
CA ARG A 232 5.54 23.13 78.02
C ARG A 232 6.33 22.19 77.09
N PRO A 233 6.28 22.37 75.75
CA PRO A 233 7.07 21.54 74.84
C PRO A 233 8.57 21.83 75.00
N LEU A 234 9.37 20.78 75.14
CA LEU A 234 10.84 20.87 75.24
C LEU A 234 11.42 21.21 73.87
N ARG A 235 12.09 22.38 73.76
CA ARG A 235 12.80 22.76 72.55
C ARG A 235 14.19 22.10 72.56
N ARG A 236 14.42 21.12 71.68
CA ARG A 236 15.75 20.52 71.46
C ARG A 236 16.66 21.59 70.84
N ARG A 237 17.81 21.90 71.45
CA ARG A 237 18.87 22.68 70.78
C ARG A 237 19.48 21.79 69.70
N ILE A 238 19.47 22.28 68.46
CA ILE A 238 20.40 21.86 67.40
C ILE A 238 21.63 22.75 67.56
#